data_AF-A0A485KIE9-F1
#
_entry.id   AF-A0A485KIE9-F1
#
_cell.length_a   1.000
_cell.length_b   1.000
_cell.length_c   1.000
_cell.angle_alpha   90.00
_cell.angle_beta   90.00
_cell.angle_gamma   90.00
#
_symmetry.space_group_name_H-M   'P 1'
#
loop_
_entity.id
_entity.type
_entity.pdbx_description
1 polymer ?
#
loop_
_entity_poly.entity_id
_entity_poly.type
_entity_poly.pdbx_seq_one_letter_code
_entity_poly.pdbx_strand_id
1 'polypeptide(L)'
;MPALMCQRIVFLVWGLLLAPTVAHTWLDAMWCESSRDSAATMGYPRNYLGRETTPNGFDDVMSYRIENYAPTKPLCSATQAQATQVPKYPRLTCHADAVVHFVYNPNGHVTHNACHPNDPRGCDGPYAKSTNWYILWAKQSLVRGDLPAPWDAAAARPAYSVVGQGPYDDQMCGEGPKFGKMRQVGQPCHGTFRLPAVAANTRLSLVWFWPFEKVYRVGEEYTTCFDIDVVVT
;
A
#
# COMPACT_ATOMS: atom_id res chain seq x y z
N MET A 1 16.63 69.27 -16.11
CA MET A 1 17.25 67.96 -16.42
C MET A 1 17.12 67.08 -15.17
N PRO A 2 16.24 66.06 -15.17
CA PRO A 2 16.04 65.20 -14.00
C PRO A 2 16.76 63.84 -14.13
N ALA A 3 16.74 63.10 -13.02
CA ALA A 3 17.08 61.68 -12.83
C ALA A 3 18.57 61.40 -12.53
N LEU A 4 18.96 60.43 -11.67
CA LEU A 4 18.28 59.19 -11.28
C LEU A 4 18.44 58.90 -9.77
N MET A 5 17.33 58.52 -9.12
CA MET A 5 17.31 57.77 -7.87
C MET A 5 17.74 56.31 -8.14
N CYS A 6 18.72 55.83 -7.39
CA CYS A 6 19.16 54.43 -7.41
C CYS A 6 18.23 53.61 -6.51
N GLN A 7 17.26 52.92 -7.09
CA GLN A 7 16.31 52.08 -6.37
C GLN A 7 16.84 50.64 -6.37
N ARG A 8 17.27 50.17 -5.18
CA ARG A 8 17.73 48.80 -4.97
C ARG A 8 16.54 47.85 -5.10
N ILE A 9 16.52 47.06 -6.17
CA ILE A 9 15.58 45.94 -6.32
C ILE A 9 16.11 44.78 -5.47
N VAL A 10 15.44 44.50 -4.36
CA VAL A 10 15.65 43.28 -3.58
C VAL A 10 14.81 42.19 -4.25
N PHE A 11 15.46 41.30 -4.99
CA PHE A 11 14.82 40.06 -5.46
C PHE A 11 14.68 39.10 -4.27
N LEU A 12 13.51 39.08 -3.65
CA LEU A 12 13.10 37.98 -2.77
C LEU A 12 12.87 36.74 -3.63
N VAL A 13 13.91 35.93 -3.78
CA VAL A 13 13.79 34.58 -4.34
C VAL A 13 13.00 33.75 -3.33
N TRP A 14 11.68 33.68 -3.52
CA TRP A 14 10.85 32.67 -2.90
C TRP A 14 11.29 31.31 -3.44
N GLY A 15 12.20 30.66 -2.72
CA GLY A 15 12.56 29.29 -2.95
C GLY A 15 11.31 28.44 -2.82
N LEU A 16 10.83 27.91 -3.94
CA LEU A 16 9.80 26.89 -3.99
C LEU A 16 10.38 25.68 -3.23
N LEU A 17 10.02 25.54 -1.96
CA LEU A 17 10.26 24.32 -1.19
C LEU A 17 9.39 23.23 -1.84
N LEU A 18 9.97 22.53 -2.82
CA LEU A 18 9.47 21.23 -3.24
C LEU A 18 9.64 20.31 -2.04
N ALA A 19 8.58 20.12 -1.27
CA ALA A 19 8.55 19.11 -0.24
C ALA A 19 8.86 17.76 -0.92
N PRO A 20 9.79 16.95 -0.36
CA PRO A 20 9.96 15.59 -0.85
C PRO A 20 8.64 14.86 -0.63
N THR A 21 7.96 14.56 -1.73
CA THR A 21 6.82 13.66 -1.81
C THR A 21 7.33 12.25 -1.52
N VAL A 22 7.34 11.90 -0.24
CA VAL A 22 7.62 10.55 0.24
C VAL A 22 6.25 9.88 0.31
N ALA A 23 5.93 9.08 -0.71
CA ALA A 23 4.71 8.29 -0.75
C ALA A 23 5.09 6.84 -0.98
N HIS A 24 5.03 6.01 0.06
CA HIS A 24 5.10 4.56 -0.07
C HIS A 24 3.69 3.93 -0.03
N THR A 25 3.56 2.62 -0.28
CA THR A 25 2.25 1.95 -0.28
C THR A 25 2.02 1.23 1.03
N TRP A 26 0.80 1.29 1.54
CA TRP A 26 0.39 0.48 2.68
C TRP A 26 -1.13 0.50 2.78
N LEU A 27 -1.67 -0.55 3.39
CA LEU A 27 -3.07 -0.57 3.80
C LEU A 27 -3.24 0.39 4.99
N ASP A 28 -4.22 1.31 4.93
CA ASP A 28 -4.48 2.28 6.00
C ASP A 28 -5.59 1.81 6.94
N ALA A 29 -6.75 1.44 6.39
CA ALA A 29 -7.91 1.03 7.18
C ALA A 29 -8.83 0.11 6.38
N MET A 30 -9.66 -0.65 7.09
CA MET A 30 -10.55 -1.67 6.55
C MET A 30 -11.91 -1.63 7.24
N TRP A 31 -12.96 -2.05 6.55
CA TRP A 31 -14.29 -2.22 7.11
C TRP A 31 -15.05 -3.32 6.36
N CYS A 32 -16.05 -3.92 7.00
CA CYS A 32 -16.97 -4.82 6.33
C CYS A 32 -18.04 -3.98 5.60
N GLU A 33 -18.57 -4.45 4.48
CA GLU A 33 -19.61 -3.73 3.72
C GLU A 33 -20.81 -3.31 4.59
N SER A 34 -21.16 -4.13 5.59
CA SER A 34 -22.22 -3.85 6.56
C SER A 34 -21.92 -2.74 7.57
N SER A 35 -20.69 -2.23 7.64
CA SER A 35 -20.21 -1.35 8.70
C SER A 35 -19.49 -0.08 8.23
N ARG A 36 -19.68 0.29 6.96
CA ARG A 36 -18.96 1.37 6.26
C ARG A 36 -18.93 2.73 6.96
N ASP A 37 -20.01 3.12 7.65
CA ASP A 37 -20.16 4.50 8.15
C ASP A 37 -19.82 4.65 9.64
N SER A 38 -19.28 3.62 10.29
CA SER A 38 -18.94 3.67 11.71
C SER A 38 -17.44 3.55 11.94
N ALA A 39 -16.82 4.61 12.47
CA ALA A 39 -15.42 4.59 12.90
C ALA A 39 -15.16 3.51 13.97
N ALA A 40 -16.18 3.16 14.77
CA ALA A 40 -16.09 2.12 15.79
C ALA A 40 -15.98 0.69 15.22
N THR A 41 -16.22 0.52 13.92
CA THR A 41 -16.19 -0.78 13.23
C THR A 41 -15.07 -0.88 12.21
N MET A 42 -14.22 0.14 12.12
CA MET A 42 -13.01 0.11 11.31
C MET A 42 -11.99 -0.83 11.95
N GLY A 43 -11.20 -1.50 11.11
CA GLY A 43 -10.03 -2.23 11.54
C GLY A 43 -8.77 -1.80 10.81
N TYR A 44 -7.63 -2.08 11.44
CA TYR A 44 -6.33 -1.56 11.02
C TYR A 44 -5.28 -2.67 10.92
N PRO A 45 -4.21 -2.46 10.12
CA PRO A 45 -3.05 -3.35 10.10
C PRO A 45 -2.44 -3.58 11.48
N ARG A 46 -1.64 -4.65 11.60
CA ARG A 46 -0.91 -4.92 12.84
C ARG A 46 -0.06 -3.72 13.22
N ASN A 47 -0.05 -3.39 14.51
CA ASN A 47 0.75 -2.31 15.09
C ASN A 47 0.64 -0.98 14.30
N TYR A 48 -0.55 -0.68 13.77
CA TYR A 48 -0.76 0.52 12.97
C TYR A 48 -0.49 1.79 13.78
N LEU A 49 0.25 2.72 13.19
CA LEU A 49 0.47 4.06 13.71
C LEU A 49 -0.25 5.02 12.78
N GLY A 50 -1.27 5.74 13.25
CA GLY A 50 -2.01 6.68 12.42
C GLY A 50 -1.15 7.87 11.97
N ARG A 51 -1.49 8.42 10.81
CA ARG A 51 -0.81 9.58 10.21
C ARG A 51 -0.81 10.80 11.12
N GLU A 52 -1.89 10.98 11.87
CA GLU A 52 -2.03 12.05 12.85
C GLU A 52 -1.07 11.91 14.03
N THR A 53 -0.63 10.67 14.32
CA THR A 53 0.35 10.37 15.38
C THR A 53 1.77 10.25 14.84
N THR A 54 1.97 10.23 13.51
CA THR A 54 3.29 10.08 12.87
C THR A 54 3.40 10.90 11.58
N PRO A 55 3.21 12.24 11.63
CA PRO A 55 3.02 13.07 10.44
C PRO A 55 4.22 13.10 9.48
N ASN A 56 5.44 12.88 9.96
CA ASN A 56 6.67 13.02 9.17
C ASN A 56 7.45 11.71 8.96
N GLY A 57 6.89 10.57 9.38
CA GLY A 57 7.61 9.28 9.33
C GLY A 57 6.68 8.08 9.27
N PHE A 58 5.39 8.30 9.00
CA PHE A 58 4.40 7.23 8.84
C PHE A 58 4.90 6.21 7.82
N ASP A 59 5.36 6.71 6.67
CA ASP A 59 5.88 5.93 5.57
C ASP A 59 7.04 5.01 5.98
N ASP A 60 7.98 5.55 6.76
CA ASP A 60 9.17 4.84 7.19
C ASP A 60 8.85 3.68 8.14
N VAL A 61 7.73 3.79 8.87
CA VAL A 61 7.34 2.81 9.89
C VAL A 61 6.23 1.86 9.45
N MET A 62 5.38 2.29 8.51
CA MET A 62 4.22 1.52 8.03
C MET A 62 4.42 0.90 6.65
N SER A 63 5.45 1.30 5.89
CA SER A 63 5.82 0.64 4.65
C SER A 63 6.77 -0.53 4.88
N TYR A 64 6.62 -1.59 4.09
CA TYR A 64 7.57 -2.68 4.10
C TYR A 64 7.87 -3.16 2.68
N ARG A 65 9.09 -2.85 2.24
CA ARG A 65 9.60 -3.16 0.90
C ARG A 65 10.52 -4.38 0.94
N ILE A 66 10.30 -5.32 0.03
CA ILE A 66 11.16 -6.46 -0.28
C ILE A 66 11.80 -6.19 -1.64
N GLU A 67 13.10 -6.47 -1.78
CA GLU A 67 13.86 -6.21 -3.00
C GLU A 67 14.56 -7.50 -3.43
N ASN A 68 14.78 -7.65 -4.75
CA ASN A 68 15.53 -8.76 -5.35
C ASN A 68 15.01 -10.15 -4.97
N TYR A 69 13.71 -10.28 -4.67
CA TYR A 69 13.08 -11.53 -4.26
C TYR A 69 13.79 -12.24 -3.09
N ALA A 70 14.40 -11.47 -2.16
CA ALA A 70 15.24 -12.00 -1.08
C ALA A 70 14.54 -13.13 -0.27
N PRO A 71 14.92 -14.42 -0.44
CA PRO A 71 14.04 -15.55 -0.09
C PRO A 71 13.83 -15.73 1.41
N THR A 72 14.76 -15.27 2.23
CA THR A 72 14.67 -15.36 3.71
C THR A 72 13.96 -14.18 4.33
N LYS A 73 13.63 -13.14 3.55
CA LYS A 73 12.97 -11.94 4.07
C LYS A 73 11.53 -12.28 4.44
N PRO A 74 11.08 -12.02 5.69
CA PRO A 74 9.68 -12.20 6.07
C PRO A 74 8.74 -11.37 5.18
N LEU A 75 7.47 -11.77 5.03
CA LEU A 75 6.46 -10.92 4.38
C LEU A 75 5.87 -9.86 5.33
N CYS A 76 5.96 -10.08 6.64
CA CYS A 76 5.59 -9.07 7.61
C CYS A 76 6.83 -8.31 8.07
N SER A 77 6.74 -6.99 8.19
CA SER A 77 7.80 -6.21 8.79
C SER A 77 8.06 -6.67 10.23
N ALA A 78 9.20 -6.28 10.80
CA ALA A 78 9.49 -6.57 12.20
C ALA A 78 8.40 -6.01 13.15
N THR A 79 7.83 -4.85 12.83
CA THR A 79 6.75 -4.21 13.60
C THR A 79 5.39 -4.90 13.42
N GLN A 80 5.21 -5.67 12.34
CA GLN A 80 3.97 -6.39 12.01
C GLN A 80 4.10 -7.92 12.14
N ALA A 81 5.22 -8.40 12.69
CA ALA A 81 5.47 -9.83 12.88
C ALA A 81 4.48 -10.46 13.87
N GLN A 82 4.02 -9.68 14.84
CA GLN A 82 3.06 -10.12 15.86
C GLN A 82 1.65 -9.60 15.57
N ALA A 83 0.64 -10.40 15.87
CA ALA A 83 -0.78 -10.06 15.72
C ALA A 83 -1.28 -9.10 16.81
N THR A 84 -0.54 -8.01 17.04
CA THR A 84 -0.81 -7.00 18.07
C THR A 84 -1.44 -5.77 17.46
N GLN A 85 -2.34 -5.15 18.22
CA GLN A 85 -2.99 -3.90 17.85
C GLN A 85 -2.72 -2.82 18.87
N VAL A 86 -2.61 -1.59 18.37
CA VAL A 86 -2.62 -0.40 19.24
C VAL A 86 -4.08 -0.18 19.66
N PRO A 87 -4.39 0.12 20.94
CA PRO A 87 -5.79 0.22 21.40
C PRO A 87 -6.68 1.17 20.60
N LYS A 88 -6.10 2.25 20.06
CA LYS A 88 -6.79 3.23 19.21
C LYS A 88 -7.14 2.68 17.81
N TYR A 89 -6.40 1.68 17.33
CA TYR A 89 -6.51 1.12 15.98
C TYR A 89 -6.83 -0.38 16.12
N PRO A 90 -8.10 -0.73 16.37
CA PRO A 90 -8.48 -2.11 16.65
C PRO A 90 -8.36 -2.99 15.40
N ARG A 91 -8.42 -4.30 15.64
CA ARG A 91 -8.55 -5.29 14.57
C ARG A 91 -9.98 -5.25 14.01
N LEU A 92 -10.12 -5.54 12.72
CA LEU A 92 -11.42 -5.68 12.10
C LEU A 92 -12.12 -6.96 12.59
N THR A 93 -13.42 -6.85 12.86
CA THR A 93 -14.30 -8.01 13.09
C THR A 93 -15.38 -8.03 12.02
N CYS A 94 -15.49 -9.12 11.27
CA CYS A 94 -16.51 -9.32 10.23
C CYS A 94 -17.20 -10.66 10.35
N HIS A 95 -18.40 -10.79 9.75
CA HIS A 95 -19.02 -12.09 9.55
C HIS A 95 -18.26 -12.92 8.50
N ALA A 96 -18.40 -14.25 8.58
CA ALA A 96 -17.98 -15.12 7.49
C ALA A 96 -18.60 -14.69 6.15
N ASP A 97 -17.86 -14.87 5.06
CA ASP A 97 -18.23 -14.47 3.69
C ASP A 97 -18.48 -12.96 3.47
N ALA A 98 -18.24 -12.10 4.46
CA ALA A 98 -18.40 -10.66 4.29
C ALA A 98 -17.46 -10.10 3.22
N VAL A 99 -17.93 -9.07 2.52
CA VAL A 99 -17.07 -8.24 1.68
C VAL A 99 -16.35 -7.25 2.59
N VAL A 100 -15.03 -7.27 2.53
CA VAL A 100 -14.14 -6.32 3.20
C VAL A 100 -13.72 -5.28 2.19
N HIS A 101 -13.90 -4.02 2.56
CA HIS A 101 -13.36 -2.87 1.86
C HIS A 101 -12.13 -2.38 2.60
N PHE A 102 -11.20 -1.79 1.87
CA PHE A 102 -10.02 -1.18 2.45
C PHE A 102 -9.57 0.03 1.66
N VAL A 103 -8.81 0.88 2.34
CA VAL A 103 -8.11 2.03 1.74
C VAL A 103 -6.61 1.85 1.85
N TYR A 104 -5.91 2.37 0.85
CA TYR A 104 -4.45 2.48 0.83
C TYR A 104 -4.05 3.76 0.11
N ASN A 105 -2.93 4.36 0.50
CA ASN A 105 -2.39 5.48 -0.26
C ASN A 105 -1.49 4.99 -1.41
N PRO A 106 -1.57 5.62 -2.59
CA PRO A 106 -0.74 5.27 -3.72
C PRO A 106 0.72 5.67 -3.45
N ASN A 107 1.66 4.79 -3.80
CA ASN A 107 3.08 5.12 -3.81
C ASN A 107 3.44 6.00 -5.02
N GLY A 108 4.40 6.91 -4.84
CA GLY A 108 4.92 7.79 -5.90
C GLY A 108 5.39 7.02 -7.15
N HIS A 109 5.88 5.79 -7.02
CA HIS A 109 6.22 4.89 -8.14
C HIS A 109 5.04 4.60 -9.09
N VAL A 110 3.80 4.88 -8.67
CA VAL A 110 2.59 4.69 -9.48
C VAL A 110 2.20 5.96 -10.25
N THR A 111 2.62 7.13 -9.77
CA THR A 111 2.39 8.40 -10.48
C THR A 111 3.30 8.52 -11.69
N HIS A 112 4.49 7.93 -11.66
CA HIS A 112 5.36 7.79 -12.83
C HIS A 112 4.74 6.81 -13.84
N ASN A 113 4.70 7.19 -15.12
CA ASN A 113 4.24 6.35 -16.23
C ASN A 113 5.40 5.78 -17.06
N ALA A 114 6.63 6.12 -16.70
CA ALA A 114 7.84 5.72 -17.38
C ALA A 114 8.95 5.57 -16.36
N CYS A 115 9.91 4.71 -16.67
CA CYS A 115 11.18 4.63 -15.97
C CYS A 115 12.01 5.88 -16.24
N HIS A 116 12.95 6.15 -15.34
CA HIS A 116 13.92 7.21 -15.57
C HIS A 116 14.77 6.86 -16.80
N PRO A 117 15.10 7.83 -17.67
CA PRO A 117 16.04 7.59 -18.74
C PRO A 117 17.34 7.00 -18.21
N ASN A 118 17.81 5.90 -18.81
CA ASN A 118 18.97 5.14 -18.36
C ASN A 118 18.87 4.58 -16.93
N ASP A 119 17.69 4.13 -16.48
CA ASP A 119 17.56 3.46 -15.18
C ASP A 119 18.53 2.27 -15.12
N PRO A 120 19.45 2.22 -14.13
CA PRO A 120 20.47 1.17 -14.04
C PRO A 120 19.86 -0.23 -13.85
N ARG A 121 18.57 -0.32 -13.51
CA ARG A 121 17.81 -1.57 -13.42
C ARG A 121 17.34 -2.09 -14.79
N GLY A 122 17.69 -1.40 -15.88
CA GLY A 122 17.40 -1.83 -17.25
C GLY A 122 16.00 -1.50 -17.74
N CYS A 123 15.34 -0.51 -17.14
CA CYS A 123 14.07 0.00 -17.63
C CYS A 123 14.25 1.39 -18.25
N ASP A 124 13.82 1.55 -19.49
CA ASP A 124 13.84 2.82 -20.19
C ASP A 124 12.52 3.00 -20.95
N GLY A 125 11.89 4.16 -20.77
CA GLY A 125 10.59 4.47 -21.37
C GLY A 125 9.36 4.04 -20.55
N PRO A 126 8.16 4.02 -21.18
CA PRO A 126 6.89 3.81 -20.49
C PRO A 126 6.80 2.47 -19.76
N TYR A 127 6.16 2.47 -18.59
CA TYR A 127 5.87 1.22 -17.89
C TYR A 127 4.97 0.33 -18.74
N ALA A 128 5.41 -0.90 -18.97
CA ALA A 128 4.75 -1.83 -19.88
C ALA A 128 3.39 -2.34 -19.37
N LYS A 129 3.15 -2.31 -18.05
CA LYS A 129 1.98 -2.96 -17.43
C LYS A 129 1.45 -2.20 -16.21
N SER A 130 0.14 -2.26 -16.03
CA SER A 130 -0.49 -2.08 -14.72
C SER A 130 -0.16 -3.30 -13.85
N THR A 131 -0.07 -3.10 -12.54
CA THR A 131 0.18 -4.16 -11.56
C THR A 131 -1.04 -4.31 -10.67
N ASN A 132 -1.28 -5.52 -10.18
CA ASN A 132 -2.37 -5.78 -9.23
C ASN A 132 -1.82 -5.87 -7.80
N TRP A 133 -2.64 -5.52 -6.81
CA TRP A 133 -2.46 -5.96 -5.43
C TRP A 133 -3.16 -7.31 -5.22
N TYR A 134 -2.77 -8.01 -4.16
CA TYR A 134 -3.30 -9.31 -3.75
C TYR A 134 -3.51 -9.35 -2.23
N ILE A 135 -4.50 -10.11 -1.78
CA ILE A 135 -4.66 -10.48 -0.37
C ILE A 135 -4.30 -11.96 -0.23
N LEU A 136 -3.26 -12.23 0.53
CA LEU A 136 -2.80 -13.58 0.83
C LEU A 136 -3.31 -13.99 2.20
N TRP A 137 -4.06 -15.08 2.28
CA TRP A 137 -4.39 -15.73 3.53
C TRP A 137 -3.28 -16.69 3.91
N ALA A 138 -2.47 -16.27 4.89
CA ALA A 138 -1.34 -17.01 5.38
C ALA A 138 -1.77 -18.08 6.39
N LYS A 139 -1.37 -19.33 6.16
CA LYS A 139 -1.63 -20.46 7.09
C LYS A 139 -0.52 -20.61 8.13
N GLN A 140 0.60 -19.91 7.93
CA GLN A 140 1.78 -19.85 8.77
C GLN A 140 2.50 -18.50 8.55
N SER A 141 3.53 -18.20 9.34
CA SER A 141 4.44 -17.10 9.03
C SER A 141 5.10 -17.34 7.66
N LEU A 142 4.97 -16.37 6.76
CA LEU A 142 5.52 -16.46 5.41
C LEU A 142 6.83 -15.69 5.28
N VAL A 143 7.75 -16.26 4.53
CA VAL A 143 8.92 -15.57 3.97
C VAL A 143 8.75 -15.42 2.46
N ARG A 144 9.55 -14.56 1.84
CA ARG A 144 9.48 -14.33 0.41
C ARG A 144 9.73 -15.60 -0.42
N GLY A 145 10.57 -16.52 0.06
CA GLY A 145 10.83 -17.81 -0.58
C GLY A 145 9.60 -18.71 -0.72
N ASP A 146 8.53 -18.45 0.03
CA ASP A 146 7.26 -19.19 -0.09
C ASP A 146 6.44 -18.76 -1.33
N LEU A 147 6.79 -17.62 -1.93
CA LEU A 147 6.08 -17.02 -3.07
C LEU A 147 6.81 -17.31 -4.39
N PRO A 148 6.10 -17.47 -5.52
CA PRO A 148 6.74 -17.52 -6.85
C PRO A 148 7.62 -16.29 -7.10
N ALA A 149 8.79 -16.48 -7.71
CA ALA A 149 9.67 -15.41 -8.14
C ALA A 149 10.05 -15.65 -9.62
N PRO A 150 9.53 -14.87 -10.59
CA PRO A 150 8.62 -13.74 -10.44
C PRO A 150 7.22 -14.14 -9.96
N TRP A 151 6.42 -13.17 -9.51
CA TRP A 151 5.10 -13.42 -8.97
C TRP A 151 4.16 -14.04 -10.01
N ASP A 152 3.40 -15.05 -9.57
CA ASP A 152 2.36 -15.70 -10.36
C ASP A 152 1.20 -16.09 -9.44
N ALA A 153 0.08 -15.38 -9.54
CA ALA A 153 -1.09 -15.62 -8.70
C ALA A 153 -1.78 -16.97 -9.01
N ALA A 154 -1.56 -17.56 -10.19
CA ALA A 154 -2.12 -18.85 -10.57
C ALA A 154 -1.31 -20.03 -10.00
N ALA A 155 -0.10 -19.78 -9.51
CA ALA A 155 0.75 -20.82 -8.97
C ALA A 155 0.22 -21.31 -7.61
N ALA A 156 -0.35 -22.52 -7.59
CA ALA A 156 -0.86 -23.13 -6.37
C ALA A 156 0.24 -23.34 -5.31
N ARG A 157 -0.03 -22.99 -4.04
CA ARG A 157 0.90 -23.18 -2.92
C ARG A 157 0.17 -23.64 -1.65
N PRO A 158 0.79 -24.51 -0.83
CA PRO A 158 0.17 -24.98 0.40
C PRO A 158 0.15 -23.90 1.51
N ALA A 159 1.18 -23.05 1.56
CA ALA A 159 1.44 -22.11 2.67
C ALA A 159 0.44 -20.94 2.75
N TYR A 160 -0.22 -20.59 1.65
CA TYR A 160 -1.19 -19.50 1.59
C TYR A 160 -2.26 -19.73 0.53
N SER A 161 -3.33 -18.93 0.59
CA SER A 161 -4.35 -18.83 -0.47
C SER A 161 -4.49 -17.38 -0.92
N VAL A 162 -4.69 -17.12 -2.21
CA VAL A 162 -5.06 -15.77 -2.68
C VAL A 162 -6.58 -15.62 -2.49
N VAL A 163 -6.99 -14.68 -1.64
CA VAL A 163 -8.42 -14.44 -1.30
C VAL A 163 -8.95 -13.11 -1.85
N GLY A 164 -8.08 -12.30 -2.42
CA GLY A 164 -8.44 -11.04 -3.06
C GLY A 164 -7.38 -10.62 -4.06
N GLN A 165 -7.80 -9.90 -5.11
CA GLN A 165 -6.91 -9.22 -6.03
C GLN A 165 -7.62 -8.06 -6.71
N GLY A 166 -6.88 -7.07 -7.16
CA GLY A 166 -7.42 -5.96 -7.93
C GLY A 166 -6.33 -5.07 -8.51
N PRO A 167 -6.69 -4.18 -9.44
CA PRO A 167 -5.72 -3.23 -10.00
C PRO A 167 -5.16 -2.34 -8.89
N TYR A 168 -3.84 -2.17 -8.89
CA TYR A 168 -3.19 -1.25 -7.96
C TYR A 168 -3.44 0.22 -8.35
N ASP A 169 -3.34 0.55 -9.64
CA ASP A 169 -3.73 1.86 -10.20
C ASP A 169 -5.05 1.71 -10.94
N ASP A 170 -6.16 1.98 -10.25
CA ASP A 170 -7.50 2.05 -10.83
C ASP A 170 -7.76 3.40 -11.56
N GLN A 171 -6.77 4.30 -11.57
CA GLN A 171 -6.80 5.65 -12.10
C GLN A 171 -7.74 6.63 -11.38
N MET A 172 -8.36 6.22 -10.28
CA MET A 172 -9.28 7.05 -9.49
C MET A 172 -8.57 7.79 -8.36
N CYS A 173 -7.52 7.18 -7.81
CA CYS A 173 -6.68 7.74 -6.76
C CYS A 173 -5.31 8.24 -7.29
N GLY A 174 -4.65 9.13 -6.53
CA GLY A 174 -3.31 9.62 -6.87
C GLY A 174 -2.82 10.78 -6.02
N GLU A 175 -1.50 10.88 -5.89
CA GLU A 175 -0.79 11.92 -5.13
C GLU A 175 -0.90 13.32 -5.78
N GLY A 176 -1.14 13.39 -7.08
CA GLY A 176 -1.13 14.65 -7.82
C GLY A 176 -1.75 14.52 -9.23
N PRO A 177 -1.93 15.64 -9.94
CA PRO A 177 -2.41 15.62 -11.31
C PRO A 177 -1.41 14.87 -12.20
N LYS A 178 -1.90 13.87 -12.93
CA LYS A 178 -1.11 13.08 -13.88
C LYS A 178 -1.44 13.57 -15.29
N PHE A 179 -0.47 14.10 -16.04
CA PHE A 179 -0.61 14.52 -17.45
C PHE A 179 -1.83 15.40 -17.77
N GLY A 180 -2.15 16.38 -16.92
CA GLY A 180 -3.29 17.28 -17.16
C GLY A 180 -4.67 16.65 -17.00
N LYS A 181 -4.77 15.39 -16.55
CA LYS A 181 -6.02 14.81 -16.06
C LYS A 181 -6.09 15.02 -14.55
N MET A 182 -7.11 15.76 -14.10
CA MET A 182 -7.45 15.85 -12.69
C MET A 182 -7.93 14.47 -12.21
N ARG A 183 -7.00 13.63 -11.76
CA ARG A 183 -7.34 12.56 -10.82
C ARG A 183 -7.89 13.22 -9.55
N GLN A 184 -8.61 12.48 -8.70
CA GLN A 184 -9.01 13.03 -7.40
C GLN A 184 -7.75 13.14 -6.52
N VAL A 185 -7.02 14.25 -6.71
CA VAL A 185 -5.75 14.53 -6.05
C VAL A 185 -5.93 14.42 -4.54
N GLY A 186 -5.09 13.63 -3.89
CA GLY A 186 -5.11 13.46 -2.43
C GLY A 186 -6.19 12.50 -1.90
N GLN A 187 -6.93 11.80 -2.77
CA GLN A 187 -7.85 10.75 -2.32
C GLN A 187 -7.13 9.40 -2.18
N PRO A 188 -7.48 8.60 -1.15
CA PRO A 188 -6.96 7.25 -1.00
C PRO A 188 -7.47 6.34 -2.13
N CYS A 189 -6.69 5.32 -2.46
CA CYS A 189 -7.14 4.23 -3.29
C CYS A 189 -8.02 3.28 -2.49
N HIS A 190 -8.91 2.57 -3.19
CA HIS A 190 -9.83 1.63 -2.59
C HIS A 190 -9.63 0.23 -3.16
N GLY A 191 -9.81 -0.78 -2.31
CA GLY A 191 -9.89 -2.16 -2.73
C GLY A 191 -10.97 -2.91 -1.98
N THR A 192 -11.35 -4.07 -2.52
CA THR A 192 -12.35 -4.94 -1.90
C THR A 192 -11.96 -6.40 -2.08
N PHE A 193 -12.26 -7.24 -1.10
CA PHE A 193 -12.14 -8.68 -1.23
C PHE A 193 -13.21 -9.37 -0.39
N ARG A 194 -13.50 -10.63 -0.71
CA ARG A 194 -14.45 -11.43 0.07
C ARG A 194 -13.67 -12.31 1.05
N LEU A 195 -14.10 -12.35 2.30
CA LEU A 195 -13.55 -13.29 3.26
C LEU A 195 -13.86 -14.72 2.86
N PRO A 196 -12.95 -15.67 3.09
CA PRO A 196 -13.24 -17.08 2.90
C PRO A 196 -14.33 -17.54 3.87
N ALA A 197 -15.13 -18.51 3.45
CA ALA A 197 -16.04 -19.21 4.35
C ALA A 197 -15.24 -19.93 5.45
N VAL A 198 -15.68 -19.77 6.70
CA VAL A 198 -15.10 -20.45 7.87
C VAL A 198 -16.20 -21.09 8.68
N ALA A 199 -15.93 -22.27 9.26
CA ALA A 199 -16.94 -23.04 9.98
C ALA A 199 -17.14 -22.61 11.44
N ALA A 200 -16.23 -21.81 11.99
CA ALA A 200 -16.27 -21.36 13.38
C ALA A 200 -15.59 -19.99 13.51
N ASN A 201 -15.85 -19.32 14.63
CA ASN A 201 -15.13 -18.10 15.00
C ASN A 201 -13.63 -18.33 14.93
N THR A 202 -12.94 -17.51 14.15
CA THR A 202 -11.50 -17.68 13.91
C THR A 202 -10.84 -16.35 13.61
N ARG A 203 -9.52 -16.31 13.72
CA ARG A 203 -8.72 -15.18 13.27
C ARG A 203 -7.98 -15.57 12.00
N LEU A 204 -8.14 -14.75 10.96
CA LEU A 204 -7.37 -14.90 9.73
C LEU A 204 -6.13 -14.00 9.80
N SER A 205 -4.96 -14.56 9.51
CA SER A 205 -3.72 -13.82 9.28
C SER A 205 -3.59 -13.54 7.79
N LEU A 206 -3.60 -12.27 7.41
CA LEU A 206 -3.65 -11.82 6.02
C LEU A 206 -2.46 -10.91 5.69
N VAL A 207 -2.06 -10.93 4.42
CA VAL A 207 -1.02 -10.06 3.88
C VAL A 207 -1.59 -9.33 2.67
N TRP A 208 -1.61 -8.01 2.71
CA TRP A 208 -1.78 -7.20 1.52
C TRP A 208 -0.42 -7.18 0.82
N PHE A 209 -0.38 -7.65 -0.42
CA PHE A 209 0.84 -7.86 -1.19
C PHE A 209 0.73 -7.17 -2.55
N TRP A 210 1.72 -6.34 -2.85
CA TRP A 210 1.84 -5.68 -4.14
C TRP A 210 3.21 -5.99 -4.77
N PRO A 211 3.24 -6.89 -5.78
CA PRO A 211 4.45 -7.12 -6.56
C PRO A 211 4.61 -6.00 -7.58
N PHE A 212 5.56 -5.09 -7.34
CA PHE A 212 5.87 -4.01 -8.26
C PHE A 212 6.77 -4.54 -9.40
N GLU A 213 6.14 -5.25 -10.34
CA GLU A 213 6.83 -5.84 -11.49
C GLU A 213 6.82 -4.93 -12.73
N LYS A 214 6.64 -3.62 -12.55
CA LYS A 214 6.74 -2.67 -13.67
C LYS A 214 8.14 -2.60 -14.26
N VAL A 215 9.15 -2.89 -13.45
CA VAL A 215 10.53 -3.13 -13.88
C VAL A 215 10.80 -4.62 -13.85
N TYR A 216 11.01 -5.22 -15.02
CA TYR A 216 11.09 -6.67 -15.17
C TYR A 216 12.20 -7.27 -14.30
N ARG A 217 11.85 -8.27 -13.47
CA ARG A 217 12.76 -9.09 -12.64
C ARG A 217 13.58 -8.35 -11.56
N VAL A 218 13.25 -7.10 -11.23
CA VAL A 218 13.89 -6.41 -10.08
C VAL A 218 13.41 -6.98 -8.74
N GLY A 219 12.19 -7.50 -8.69
CA GLY A 219 11.63 -8.06 -7.46
C GLY A 219 11.44 -7.03 -6.37
N GLU A 220 10.99 -5.84 -6.75
CA GLU A 220 10.53 -4.84 -5.80
C GLU A 220 9.07 -5.14 -5.43
N GLU A 221 8.81 -5.32 -4.14
CA GLU A 221 7.53 -5.78 -3.65
C GLU A 221 7.18 -5.10 -2.33
N TYR A 222 5.90 -4.88 -2.11
CA TYR A 222 5.40 -4.19 -0.92
C TYR A 222 4.39 -5.05 -0.19
N THR A 223 4.43 -4.98 1.13
CA THR A 223 3.60 -5.82 1.99
C THR A 223 3.04 -5.04 3.18
N THR A 224 1.85 -5.44 3.62
CA THR A 224 1.27 -5.00 4.90
C THR A 224 0.56 -6.18 5.53
N CYS A 225 0.93 -6.53 6.77
CA CYS A 225 0.30 -7.63 7.48
C CYS A 225 -0.83 -7.14 8.39
N PHE A 226 -1.94 -7.85 8.35
CA PHE A 226 -3.14 -7.53 9.10
C PHE A 226 -3.87 -8.81 9.50
N ASP A 227 -4.82 -8.67 10.42
CA ASP A 227 -5.64 -9.78 10.86
C ASP A 227 -7.11 -9.38 10.81
N ILE A 228 -8.00 -10.35 10.66
CA ILE A 228 -9.44 -10.16 10.75
C ILE A 228 -10.00 -11.23 11.68
N ASP A 229 -10.75 -10.82 12.71
CA ASP A 229 -11.56 -11.75 13.49
C ASP A 229 -12.85 -12.03 12.70
N VAL A 230 -13.05 -13.28 12.33
CA VAL A 230 -14.22 -13.74 11.60
C VAL A 230 -15.17 -14.42 12.56
N VAL A 231 -16.41 -13.93 12.60
CA VAL A 231 -17.48 -14.47 13.44
C VAL A 231 -18.51 -15.20 12.60
N VAL A 232 -18.90 -16.39 13.06
CA VAL A 232 -20.00 -17.18 12.50
C VAL A 232 -21.18 -16.98 13.44
N THR A 233 -22.27 -16.42 12.92
CA THR A 233 -23.55 -16.28 13.63
C THR A 233 -24.33 -17.57 13.60
#